data_AF-A0A0Q0L1L5-F1
#
_entry.id   AF-A0A0Q0L1L5-F1
#
_cell.length_a   1.000
_cell.length_b   1.000
_cell.length_c   1.000
_cell.angle_alpha   90.00
_cell.angle_beta   90.00
_cell.angle_gamma   90.00
#
_symmetry.space_group_name_H-M   'P 1'
#
loop_
_entity.id
_entity.type
_entity.pdbx_description
1 polymer ?
#
loop_
_entity_poly.entity_id
_entity_poly.type
_entity_poly.pdbx_seq_one_letter_code
_entity_poly.pdbx_strand_id
1 'polypeptide(L)'
;MHHYSFVAVNSLDTNMLNNLESRFELQESVCLNNLEELKLLLAMLGLSLSKTINLDLIDIEHCWLVEGASKEIAYSDFDDFYQHWLGVSHRESTMDEYGQLIYLNSFMNRFKKAKFKLICQEIKDQKPS
;
A
#
# COMPACT_ATOMS: atom_id res chain seq x y z
N MET A 1 11.39 -8.41 -4.68
CA MET A 1 10.44 -7.58 -3.91
C MET A 1 9.22 -7.29 -4.77
N HIS A 2 8.07 -7.09 -4.15
CA HIS A 2 6.77 -6.82 -4.78
C HIS A 2 6.37 -5.39 -4.46
N HIS A 3 5.82 -4.69 -5.45
CA HIS A 3 5.30 -3.35 -5.29
C HIS A 3 3.81 -3.44 -4.95
N TYR A 4 3.44 -2.83 -3.84
CA TYR A 4 2.06 -2.75 -3.37
C TYR A 4 1.62 -1.29 -3.38
N SER A 5 0.66 -1.00 -4.25
CA SER A 5 0.10 0.34 -4.41
C SER A 5 -1.19 0.46 -3.60
N PHE A 6 -1.17 1.32 -2.59
CA PHE A 6 -2.32 1.70 -1.77
C PHE A 6 -3.11 2.77 -2.50
N VAL A 7 -4.32 2.44 -2.95
CA VAL A 7 -5.12 3.32 -3.82
C VAL A 7 -6.40 3.76 -3.11
N ALA A 8 -6.62 5.08 -3.07
CA ALA A 8 -7.73 5.74 -2.40
C ALA A 8 -8.69 6.37 -3.44
N VAL A 9 -9.82 5.74 -3.72
CA VAL A 9 -10.72 6.15 -4.80
C VAL A 9 -12.19 6.26 -4.37
N ASN A 10 -12.95 7.07 -5.12
CA ASN A 10 -14.38 7.28 -4.91
C ASN A 10 -15.28 6.44 -5.84
N SER A 11 -14.69 5.83 -6.87
CA SER A 11 -15.33 4.89 -7.79
C SER A 11 -14.33 3.80 -8.19
N LEU A 12 -14.85 2.68 -8.71
CA LEU A 12 -14.04 1.58 -9.26
C LEU A 12 -13.99 1.66 -10.78
N ASP A 13 -13.81 2.87 -11.32
CA ASP A 13 -13.72 3.10 -12.76
C ASP A 13 -12.34 2.66 -13.26
N THR A 14 -12.31 1.60 -14.07
CA THR A 14 -11.07 1.02 -14.60
C THR A 14 -10.33 1.97 -15.53
N ASN A 15 -11.02 2.86 -16.27
CA ASN A 15 -10.34 3.82 -17.14
C ASN A 15 -9.52 4.81 -16.33
N MET A 16 -10.06 5.26 -15.20
CA MET A 16 -9.37 6.14 -14.26
C MET A 16 -8.23 5.40 -13.55
N LEU A 17 -8.46 4.17 -13.09
CA LEU A 17 -7.45 3.36 -12.40
C LEU A 17 -6.29 2.92 -13.31
N ASN A 18 -6.53 2.77 -14.62
CA ASN A 18 -5.50 2.45 -15.61
C ASN A 18 -4.77 3.69 -16.15
N ASN A 19 -5.26 4.90 -15.83
CA ASN A 19 -4.60 6.13 -16.22
C ASN A 19 -3.56 6.52 -15.16
N LEU A 20 -2.28 6.43 -15.52
CA LEU A 20 -1.16 6.71 -14.61
C LEU A 20 -1.21 8.12 -14.01
N GLU A 21 -1.51 9.14 -14.83
CA GLU A 21 -1.59 10.54 -14.37
C GLU A 21 -2.69 10.72 -13.31
N SER A 22 -3.87 10.16 -13.58
CA SER A 22 -5.02 10.25 -12.68
C SER A 22 -4.79 9.43 -11.41
N ARG A 23 -4.12 8.30 -11.51
CA ARG A 23 -3.87 7.39 -10.39
C ARG A 23 -2.74 7.87 -9.48
N PHE A 24 -1.77 8.62 -10.01
CA PHE A 24 -0.60 9.09 -9.27
C PHE A 24 -0.97 9.83 -7.97
N GLU A 25 -1.92 10.77 -8.02
CA GLU A 25 -2.33 11.50 -6.82
C GLU A 25 -3.19 10.67 -5.84
N LEU A 26 -3.72 9.54 -6.31
CA LEU A 26 -4.62 8.69 -5.55
C LEU A 26 -3.93 7.46 -4.98
N GLN A 27 -2.60 7.38 -5.06
CA GLN A 27 -1.87 6.24 -4.55
C GLN A 27 -0.57 6.58 -3.84
N GLU A 28 -0.14 5.66 -2.98
CA GLU A 28 1.24 5.53 -2.52
C GLU A 28 1.69 4.09 -2.64
N SER A 29 2.98 3.86 -2.89
CA SER A 29 3.51 2.52 -3.14
C SER A 29 4.59 2.15 -2.13
N VAL A 30 4.57 0.89 -1.69
CA VAL A 30 5.61 0.30 -0.83
C VAL A 30 6.19 -0.96 -1.46
N CYS A 31 7.48 -1.18 -1.22
CA CYS A 31 8.20 -2.34 -1.74
C CYS A 31 8.46 -3.36 -0.62
N LEU A 32 7.80 -4.53 -0.70
CA LEU A 32 7.86 -5.57 0.33
C LEU A 32 8.36 -6.90 -0.25
N ASN A 33 8.79 -7.83 0.60
CA ASN A 33 9.32 -9.11 0.12
C ASN A 33 8.22 -10.07 -0.35
N ASN A 34 7.04 -10.00 0.26
CA ASN A 34 5.93 -10.93 0.02
C ASN A 34 4.60 -10.42 0.62
N LEU A 35 3.54 -11.19 0.41
CA LEU A 35 2.20 -10.90 0.92
C LEU A 35 2.10 -10.92 2.47
N GLU A 36 2.92 -11.71 3.16
CA GLU A 36 2.90 -11.76 4.62
C GLU A 36 3.43 -10.47 5.25
N GLU A 37 4.47 -9.88 4.67
CA GLU A 37 4.94 -8.54 5.07
C GLU A 37 3.85 -7.47 4.85
N LEU A 38 3.08 -7.56 3.76
CA LEU A 38 1.95 -6.66 3.55
C LEU A 38 0.92 -6.82 4.67
N LYS A 39 0.54 -8.05 5.02
CA LYS A 39 -0.43 -8.30 6.10
C LYS A 39 0.07 -7.80 7.44
N LEU A 40 1.37 -7.96 7.74
CA LEU A 40 1.99 -7.43 8.96
C LEU A 40 1.89 -5.90 9.01
N LEU A 41 2.29 -5.23 7.93
CA LEU A 41 2.21 -3.76 7.82
C LEU A 41 0.77 -3.28 8.01
N LEU A 42 -0.19 -3.92 7.36
CA LEU A 42 -1.61 -3.59 7.51
C LEU A 42 -2.09 -3.76 8.95
N ALA A 43 -1.72 -4.85 9.62
CA ALA A 43 -2.10 -5.07 11.01
C ALA A 43 -1.56 -3.98 11.94
N MET A 44 -0.31 -3.54 11.72
CA MET A 44 0.28 -2.40 12.46
C MET A 44 -0.50 -1.11 12.23
N LEU A 45 -0.96 -0.87 10.99
CA LEU A 45 -1.80 0.26 10.62
C LEU A 45 -3.27 0.12 11.05
N GLY A 46 -3.69 -1.01 11.64
CA GLY A 46 -5.09 -1.26 12.02
C GLY A 46 -6.02 -1.62 10.85
N LEU A 47 -5.43 -2.15 9.77
CA LEU A 47 -6.08 -2.52 8.52
C LEU A 47 -5.96 -4.02 8.26
N SER A 48 -6.81 -4.54 7.37
CA SER A 48 -6.74 -5.91 6.87
C SER A 48 -7.22 -6.01 5.43
N LEU A 49 -6.72 -7.02 4.70
CA LEU A 49 -7.27 -7.38 3.39
C LEU A 49 -8.62 -8.07 3.60
N SER A 50 -9.67 -7.55 2.97
CA SER A 50 -11.04 -8.04 3.10
C SER A 50 -11.36 -9.11 2.04
N LYS A 51 -11.27 -8.74 0.77
CA LYS A 51 -11.53 -9.64 -0.37
C LYS A 51 -10.72 -9.24 -1.59
N THR A 52 -10.37 -10.22 -2.40
CA THR A 52 -9.86 -9.98 -3.76
C THR A 52 -10.98 -9.39 -4.62
N ILE A 53 -10.63 -8.40 -5.44
CA ILE A 53 -11.51 -7.83 -6.44
C ILE A 53 -10.89 -8.02 -7.83
N ASN A 54 -11.71 -8.46 -8.78
CA ASN A 54 -11.30 -8.63 -10.15
C ASN A 54 -11.69 -7.37 -10.93
N LEU A 55 -10.71 -6.49 -11.10
CA LEU A 55 -10.80 -5.32 -11.98
C LEU A 55 -9.83 -5.54 -13.14
N ASP A 56 -10.23 -5.14 -14.34
CA ASP A 56 -9.37 -5.20 -15.53
C ASP A 56 -8.33 -4.07 -15.46
N LEU A 57 -7.29 -4.29 -14.64
CA LEU A 57 -6.24 -3.32 -14.37
C LEU A 57 -4.95 -3.72 -15.09
N ILE A 58 -4.36 -2.75 -15.78
CA ILE A 58 -3.09 -2.90 -16.48
C ILE A 58 -1.97 -3.04 -15.45
N ASP A 59 -1.04 -3.96 -15.70
CA ASP A 59 0.14 -4.23 -14.88
C ASP A 59 -0.13 -4.58 -13.40
N ILE A 60 -1.34 -5.07 -13.09
CA ILE A 60 -1.74 -5.53 -11.75
C ILE A 60 -1.94 -7.05 -11.75
N GLU A 61 -1.22 -7.74 -10.86
CA GLU A 61 -1.36 -9.19 -10.64
C GLU A 61 -2.56 -9.50 -9.73
N HIS A 62 -2.71 -8.73 -8.67
CA HIS A 62 -3.76 -8.92 -7.67
C HIS A 62 -4.26 -7.57 -7.15
N CYS A 63 -5.56 -7.48 -6.89
CA CYS A 63 -6.17 -6.32 -6.25
C CYS A 63 -7.07 -6.76 -5.10
N TRP A 64 -6.96 -6.09 -3.96
CA TRP A 64 -7.78 -6.37 -2.77
C TRP A 64 -8.48 -5.12 -2.27
N LEU A 65 -9.69 -5.31 -1.77
CA LEU A 65 -10.33 -4.33 -0.90
C LEU A 65 -9.75 -4.41 0.50
N VAL A 66 -9.56 -3.24 1.11
CA VAL A 66 -9.04 -3.08 2.45
C VAL A 66 -10.15 -2.63 3.40
N GLU A 67 -10.19 -3.23 4.57
CA GLU A 67 -11.09 -2.88 5.66
C GLU A 67 -10.31 -2.53 6.92
N GLY A 68 -11.04 -2.09 7.95
CA GLY A 68 -10.47 -1.64 9.22
C GLY A 68 -10.42 -0.13 9.38
N ALA A 69 -9.99 0.27 10.58
CA ALA A 69 -9.87 1.66 10.98
C ALA A 69 -8.39 1.99 11.11
N SER A 70 -7.86 2.71 10.12
CA SER A 70 -6.45 3.09 10.10
C SER A 70 -6.09 3.86 11.37
N LYS A 71 -5.05 3.41 12.06
CA LYS A 71 -4.42 4.14 13.14
C LYS A 71 -3.62 5.29 12.55
N GLU A 72 -3.74 6.46 13.15
CA GLU A 72 -2.91 7.61 12.80
C GLU A 72 -1.62 7.49 13.62
N ILE A 73 -0.48 7.48 12.94
CA ILE A 73 0.83 7.51 13.59
C ILE A 73 1.30 8.95 13.55
N ALA A 74 1.45 9.57 14.71
CA ALA A 74 2.01 10.90 14.80
C ALA A 74 3.45 10.90 14.28
N TYR A 75 3.87 12.00 13.64
CA TYR A 75 5.25 12.11 13.13
C TYR A 75 6.31 11.93 14.23
N SER A 76 6.02 12.35 15.47
CA SER A 76 6.91 12.13 16.62
C SER A 76 7.14 10.66 16.95
N ASP A 77 6.17 9.80 16.61
CA ASP A 77 6.14 8.40 16.99
C ASP A 77 6.52 7.51 15.80
N PHE A 78 6.87 8.11 14.65
CA PHE A 78 7.16 7.38 13.43
C PHE A 78 8.45 6.56 13.54
N ASP A 79 9.47 7.08 14.22
CA ASP A 79 10.71 6.33 14.44
C ASP A 79 10.46 5.04 15.24
N ASP A 80 9.64 5.11 16.29
CA ASP A 80 9.25 3.95 17.09
C ASP A 80 8.44 2.95 16.26
N PHE A 81 7.51 3.44 15.42
CA PHE A 81 6.79 2.61 14.46
C PHE A 81 7.76 1.90 13.50
N TYR A 82 8.74 2.61 12.95
CA TYR A 82 9.69 2.03 12.00
C TYR A 82 10.61 0.99 12.65
N GLN A 83 11.09 1.25 13.87
CA GLN A 83 11.86 0.26 14.63
C GLN A 83 11.02 -0.98 14.95
N HIS A 84 9.74 -0.80 15.29
CA HIS A 84 8.83 -1.93 15.49
C HIS A 84 8.62 -2.72 14.20
N TRP A 85 8.43 -2.03 13.06
CA TRP A 85 8.32 -2.64 11.74
C TRP A 85 9.54 -3.53 11.45
N LEU A 86 10.76 -3.00 11.54
CA LEU A 86 11.98 -3.75 11.31
C LEU A 86 12.09 -4.99 12.21
N GLY A 87 11.68 -4.85 13.48
CA GLY A 87 11.68 -5.94 14.44
C GLY A 87 10.73 -7.09 14.09
N VAL A 88 9.51 -6.79 13.62
CA VAL A 88 8.51 -7.82 13.29
C VAL A 88 8.66 -8.37 11.87
N SER A 89 9.20 -7.58 10.94
CA SER A 89 9.44 -8.01 9.56
C SER A 89 10.80 -8.68 9.38
N HIS A 90 11.70 -8.57 10.38
CA HIS A 90 13.09 -9.01 10.30
C HIS A 90 13.86 -8.40 9.12
N ARG A 91 13.57 -7.13 8.82
CA ARG A 91 14.19 -6.40 7.71
C ARG A 91 15.36 -5.57 8.20
N GLU A 92 16.27 -5.25 7.29
CA GLU A 92 17.32 -4.28 7.55
C GLU A 92 16.79 -2.87 7.26
N SER A 93 17.24 -1.91 8.08
CA SER A 93 16.90 -0.51 7.90
C SER A 93 17.47 0.01 6.59
N THR A 94 16.63 0.64 5.77
CA THR A 94 17.07 1.34 4.55
C THR A 94 16.40 2.71 4.45
N MET A 95 17.12 3.70 3.92
CA MET A 95 16.56 5.05 3.74
C MET A 95 15.38 5.05 2.78
N ASP A 96 15.42 4.21 1.74
CA ASP A 96 14.35 4.11 0.75
C ASP A 96 13.05 3.60 1.39
N GLU A 97 13.12 2.53 2.19
CA GLU A 97 11.94 2.00 2.87
C GLU A 97 11.40 2.98 3.92
N TYR A 98 12.28 3.59 4.72
CA TYR A 98 11.88 4.61 5.68
C TYR A 98 11.10 5.74 4.99
N GLY A 99 11.60 6.23 3.85
CA GLY A 99 10.91 7.22 3.03
C GLY A 99 9.55 6.74 2.53
N GLN A 100 9.47 5.54 1.97
CA GLN A 100 8.20 4.95 1.50
C GLN A 100 7.15 4.87 2.62
N LEU A 101 7.55 4.43 3.81
CA LEU A 101 6.63 4.31 4.94
C LEU A 101 6.21 5.68 5.51
N ILE A 102 7.07 6.71 5.45
CA ILE A 102 6.68 8.09 5.80
C ILE A 102 5.61 8.62 4.84
N TYR A 103 5.81 8.45 3.52
CA TYR A 103 4.84 8.89 2.53
C TYR A 103 3.53 8.13 2.68
N LEU A 104 3.59 6.82 2.89
CA LEU A 104 2.42 6.00 3.18
C LEU A 104 1.67 6.49 4.42
N ASN A 105 2.37 6.78 5.53
CA ASN A 105 1.75 7.31 6.74
C ASN A 105 1.04 8.64 6.48
N SER A 106 1.68 9.54 5.71
CA SER A 106 1.10 10.82 5.32
C SER A 106 -0.16 10.65 4.47
N PHE A 107 -0.21 9.61 3.63
CA PHE A 107 -1.33 9.26 2.78
C PHE A 107 -2.50 8.57 3.52
N MET A 108 -2.26 7.98 4.70
CA MET A 108 -3.29 7.25 5.44
C MET A 108 -4.54 8.08 5.75
N ASN A 109 -4.42 9.40 5.92
CA ASN A 109 -5.57 10.28 6.12
C ASN A 109 -6.50 10.31 4.89
N ARG A 110 -5.94 10.35 3.68
CA ARG A 110 -6.71 10.24 2.43
C ARG A 110 -7.29 8.84 2.29
N PHE A 111 -6.47 7.82 2.52
CA PHE A 111 -6.87 6.41 2.44
C PHE A 111 -8.06 6.10 3.35
N LYS A 112 -8.03 6.58 4.60
CA LYS A 112 -9.11 6.41 5.60
C LYS A 112 -10.47 6.95 5.11
N LYS A 113 -10.45 8.09 4.42
CA LYS A 113 -11.64 8.84 3.97
C LYS A 113 -12.21 8.36 2.64
N ALA A 114 -11.44 7.59 1.87
CA ALA A 114 -11.86 7.10 0.57
C ALA A 114 -13.05 6.14 0.69
N LYS A 115 -13.96 6.21 -0.30
CA LYS A 115 -15.08 5.28 -0.41
C LYS A 115 -14.60 3.84 -0.66
N PHE A 116 -13.56 3.70 -1.49
CA PHE A 116 -12.91 2.43 -1.75
C PHE A 116 -11.42 2.54 -1.45
N LYS A 117 -10.93 1.55 -0.70
CA LYS A 117 -9.53 1.39 -0.30
C LYS A 117 -9.04 0.13 -0.97
N LEU A 118 -8.10 0.29 -1.88
CA LEU A 118 -7.56 -0.83 -2.65
C LEU A 118 -6.08 -0.98 -2.33
N ILE A 119 -5.61 -2.22 -2.36
CA ILE A 119 -4.19 -2.52 -2.50
C ILE A 119 -4.02 -3.33 -3.77
N CYS A 120 -3.17 -2.85 -4.67
CA CYS A 120 -2.85 -3.52 -5.92
C CYS A 120 -1.40 -4.01 -5.85
N GLN A 121 -1.20 -5.31 -6.06
CA GLN A 121 0.12 -5.87 -6.31
C GLN A 121 0.46 -5.70 -7.79
N GLU A 122 1.53 -4.98 -8.07
CA GLU A 122 1.99 -4.74 -9.44
C GLU A 122 2.73 -5.97 -9.97
N ILE A 123 2.59 -6.23 -11.27
CA ILE A 123 3.35 -7.25 -11.95
C ILE A 123 4.83 -6.82 -11.91
N LYS A 124 5.72 -7.70 -11.44
CA LYS A 124 7.16 -7.47 -11.58
C LYS A 124 7.46 -7.42 -13.07
N ASP A 125 8.07 -6.33 -13.55
CA ASP A 125 8.59 -6.24 -14.92
C ASP A 125 9.17 -7.59 -15.35
N GLN A 126 8.47 -8.27 -16.25
CA GLN A 126 9.07 -9.39 -16.94
C GLN A 126 10.15 -8.76 -17.81
N LYS A 127 11.42 -8.94 -17.45
CA LYS A 127 12.52 -8.64 -18.37
C LYS A 127 12.14 -9.25 -19.72
N PRO A 128 12.15 -8.48 -20.83
CA PRO A 128 12.01 -9.10 -22.13
C PRO A 128 13.11 -10.15 -22.26
N SER A 129 12.68 -11.39 -22.45
CA SER A 129 13.53 -12.55 -22.72
C SER A 129 14.38 -12.36 -23.97
#